data_AF-D0QLQ6-F1
#
_entry.id   AF-D0QLQ6-F1
#
_cell.length_a   1.000
_cell.length_b   1.000
_cell.length_c   1.000
_cell.angle_alpha   90.00
_cell.angle_beta   90.00
_cell.angle_gamma   90.00
#
_symmetry.space_group_name_H-M   'P 1'
#
loop_
_entity.id
_entity.type
_entity.pdbx_description
1 polymer ?
#
loop_
_entity_poly.entity_id
_entity_poly.type
_entity_poly.pdbx_seq_one_letter_code
_entity_poly.pdbx_strand_id
1 'polypeptide(L)'
;LSLGILFLLYTMWVWWRDVLRESTLEGHHTKVVQLGLRYGFLLFIVSEVMFFFAFFWAFFHSSLAPAVEIGGIWPPKGLLVLDPWEIPFLNTMILLSSGAAVTWAHHAILAGKSKRAVFALVATVLMALVFTGFQGMEYLQAPFTISDSIYGSTFFLATGFHGFHVIIGTIFLIVSAIRQFRGSFTKEHHVGFEAAAWYW
;
A
#
# COMPACT_ATOMS: atom_id res chain seq x y z
N LEU A 1 -17.81 1.20 -18.46
CA LEU A 1 -16.79 1.28 -17.39
C LEU A 1 -17.25 0.60 -16.10
N SER A 2 -18.36 1.02 -15.49
CA SER A 2 -18.81 0.53 -14.17
C SER A 2 -19.07 -0.98 -14.10
N LEU A 3 -19.69 -1.56 -15.14
CA LEU A 3 -19.94 -3.01 -15.21
C LEU A 3 -18.63 -3.82 -15.25
N GLY A 4 -17.63 -3.34 -16.01
CA GLY A 4 -16.34 -4.01 -16.11
C GLY A 4 -15.57 -4.01 -14.79
N ILE A 5 -15.57 -2.89 -14.07
CA ILE A 5 -14.97 -2.79 -12.73
C ILE A 5 -15.68 -3.75 -11.76
N LEU A 6 -17.01 -3.81 -11.78
CA LEU A 6 -17.78 -4.70 -10.91
C LEU A 6 -17.42 -6.17 -11.15
N PHE A 7 -17.33 -6.61 -12.41
CA PHE A 7 -16.93 -7.97 -12.75
C PHE A 7 -15.49 -8.26 -12.33
N LEU A 8 -14.56 -7.32 -12.53
CA LEU A 8 -13.17 -7.49 -12.10
C LEU A 8 -13.08 -7.70 -10.57
N LEU A 9 -13.76 -6.84 -9.80
CA LEU A 9 -13.81 -6.96 -8.33
C LEU A 9 -14.44 -8.30 -7.88
N TYR A 10 -15.51 -8.72 -8.55
CA TYR A 10 -16.15 -10.00 -8.27
C TYR A 10 -15.21 -11.19 -8.54
N THR A 11 -14.50 -11.19 -9.68
CA THR A 11 -13.53 -12.23 -10.02
C THR A 11 -12.40 -12.30 -8.99
N MET A 12 -11.82 -11.16 -8.60
CA MET A 12 -10.77 -11.13 -7.58
C MET A 12 -11.27 -11.68 -6.23
N TRP A 13 -12.50 -11.31 -5.84
CA TRP A 13 -13.10 -11.80 -4.59
C TRP A 13 -13.33 -13.32 -4.61
N VAL A 14 -13.92 -13.85 -5.68
CA VAL A 14 -14.16 -15.31 -5.82
C VAL A 14 -12.84 -16.07 -5.86
N TRP A 15 -11.85 -15.59 -6.62
CA TRP A 15 -10.55 -16.24 -6.70
C TRP A 15 -9.86 -16.29 -5.34
N TRP A 16 -9.72 -15.17 -4.64
CA TRP A 16 -9.10 -15.20 -3.31
C TRP A 16 -9.88 -16.03 -2.31
N ARG A 17 -11.21 -16.05 -2.36
CA ARG A 17 -12.02 -16.96 -1.53
C ARG A 17 -11.61 -18.42 -1.76
N ASP A 18 -11.40 -18.84 -3.00
CA ASP A 18 -11.08 -20.23 -3.32
C ASP A 18 -9.64 -20.59 -2.91
N VAL A 19 -8.66 -19.70 -3.10
CA VAL A 19 -7.31 -19.86 -2.54
C VAL A 19 -7.32 -20.00 -1.01
N LEU A 20 -8.21 -19.27 -0.33
CA LEU A 20 -8.39 -19.39 1.12
C LEU A 20 -8.97 -20.76 1.53
N ARG A 21 -9.86 -21.35 0.72
CA ARG A 21 -10.42 -22.69 0.95
C ARG A 21 -9.36 -23.77 0.73
N GLU A 22 -8.68 -23.72 -0.41
CA GLU A 22 -7.59 -24.63 -0.78
C GLU A 22 -6.49 -24.66 0.30
N SER A 23 -6.15 -23.50 0.84
CA SER A 23 -5.14 -23.38 1.89
C SER A 23 -5.62 -23.82 3.28
N THR A 24 -6.73 -23.25 3.76
CA THR A 24 -7.12 -23.32 5.17
C THR A 24 -8.05 -24.51 5.46
N LEU A 25 -8.89 -24.89 4.50
CA LEU A 25 -9.89 -25.96 4.69
C LEU A 25 -9.45 -27.29 4.08
N GLU A 26 -8.79 -27.24 2.93
CA GLU A 26 -8.36 -28.44 2.19
C GLU A 26 -6.89 -28.81 2.44
N GLY A 27 -6.08 -27.89 2.97
CA GLY A 27 -4.71 -28.16 3.39
C GLY A 27 -3.70 -28.33 2.25
N HIS A 28 -3.99 -27.82 1.05
CA HIS A 28 -3.13 -27.98 -0.14
C HIS A 28 -1.82 -27.17 -0.07
N HIS A 29 -1.71 -26.21 0.86
CA HIS A 29 -0.54 -25.35 1.01
C HIS A 29 0.60 -26.05 1.78
N THR A 30 1.21 -27.05 1.15
CA THR A 30 2.44 -27.69 1.65
C THR A 30 3.60 -26.68 1.78
N LYS A 31 4.68 -27.06 2.46
CA LYS A 31 5.87 -26.19 2.61
C LYS A 31 6.45 -25.71 1.28
N VAL A 32 6.43 -26.57 0.25
CA VAL A 32 6.92 -26.24 -1.09
C VAL A 32 6.00 -25.21 -1.77
N VAL A 33 4.68 -25.39 -1.66
CA VAL A 33 3.69 -24.43 -2.19
C VAL A 33 3.83 -23.07 -1.50
N GLN A 34 3.95 -23.07 -0.16
CA GLN A 34 4.17 -21.85 0.61
C GLN A 34 5.44 -21.12 0.20
N LEU A 35 6.54 -21.85 -0.02
CA LEU A 35 7.79 -21.28 -0.50
C LEU A 35 7.62 -20.66 -1.90
N GLY A 36 6.91 -21.34 -2.80
CA GLY A 36 6.55 -20.82 -4.12
C GLY A 36 5.74 -19.52 -4.05
N LEU A 37 4.74 -19.47 -3.17
CA LEU A 37 3.94 -18.26 -2.93
C LEU A 37 4.79 -17.09 -2.42
N ARG A 38 5.75 -17.35 -1.52
CA ARG A 38 6.68 -16.32 -1.03
C ARG A 38 7.54 -15.76 -2.16
N TYR A 39 8.13 -16.61 -3.00
CA TYR A 39 8.91 -16.15 -4.15
C TYR A 39 8.05 -15.40 -5.16
N GLY A 40 6.85 -15.90 -5.47
CA GLY A 40 5.92 -15.22 -6.38
C GLY A 40 5.57 -13.82 -5.88
N PHE A 41 5.29 -13.67 -4.59
CA PHE A 41 4.95 -12.37 -4.02
C PHE A 41 6.16 -11.42 -3.93
N LEU A 42 7.36 -11.93 -3.62
CA LEU A 42 8.58 -11.13 -3.68
C LEU A 42 8.86 -10.61 -5.11
N LEU A 43 8.71 -11.45 -6.12
CA LEU A 43 8.87 -11.03 -7.52
C LEU A 43 7.82 -10.00 -7.94
N PHE A 44 6.58 -10.14 -7.45
CA PHE A 44 5.55 -9.12 -7.63
C PHE A 44 5.95 -7.77 -6.99
N ILE A 45 6.45 -7.76 -5.74
CA ILE A 45 6.94 -6.51 -5.12
C ILE A 45 8.08 -5.91 -5.94
N VAL A 46 9.01 -6.73 -6.43
CA VAL A 46 10.12 -6.25 -7.28
C VAL A 46 9.59 -5.60 -8.56
N SER A 47 8.55 -6.14 -9.20
CA SER A 47 7.94 -5.49 -10.36
C SER A 47 7.29 -4.16 -10.01
N GLU A 48 6.61 -4.05 -8.86
CA GLU A 48 6.00 -2.79 -8.41
C GLU A 48 7.07 -1.74 -8.08
N VAL A 49 8.21 -2.14 -7.48
CA VAL A 49 9.34 -1.23 -7.24
C VAL A 49 9.90 -0.69 -8.56
N MET A 50 10.04 -1.53 -9.58
CA MET A 50 10.46 -1.08 -10.92
C MET A 50 9.42 -0.20 -11.61
N PHE A 51 8.13 -0.40 -11.33
CA PHE A 51 7.06 0.47 -11.79
C PHE A 51 7.18 1.88 -11.18
N PHE A 52 7.39 1.99 -9.85
CA PHE A 52 7.65 3.28 -9.21
C PHE A 52 8.97 3.93 -9.65
N PHE A 53 9.99 3.13 -9.94
CA PHE A 53 11.26 3.64 -10.46
C PHE A 53 11.06 4.49 -11.72
N ALA A 54 10.12 4.13 -12.60
CA ALA A 54 9.81 4.94 -13.78
C ALA A 54 9.24 6.32 -13.43
N PHE A 55 8.39 6.43 -12.39
CA PHE A 55 7.86 7.70 -11.92
C PHE A 55 8.94 8.57 -11.26
N PHE A 56 9.80 7.98 -10.43
CA PHE A 56 10.94 8.69 -9.87
C PHE A 56 11.89 9.18 -10.95
N TRP A 57 12.16 8.36 -11.98
CA TRP A 57 12.96 8.80 -13.12
C TRP A 57 12.30 10.00 -13.80
N ALA A 58 11.01 9.96 -14.12
CA ALA A 58 10.31 11.10 -14.72
C ALA A 58 10.45 12.37 -13.86
N PHE A 59 10.24 12.27 -12.54
CA PHE A 59 10.43 13.39 -11.61
C PHE A 59 11.87 13.93 -11.62
N PHE A 60 12.88 13.07 -11.51
CA PHE A 60 14.28 13.50 -11.49
C PHE A 60 14.74 14.08 -12.81
N HIS A 61 14.30 13.50 -13.93
CA HIS A 61 14.59 14.03 -15.25
C HIS A 61 14.08 15.48 -15.40
N SER A 62 12.84 15.74 -14.97
CA SER A 62 12.23 17.07 -15.07
C SER A 62 12.73 18.08 -14.03
N SER A 63 13.10 17.62 -12.83
CA SER A 63 13.53 18.50 -11.73
C SER A 63 15.02 18.84 -11.74
N LEU A 64 15.89 17.93 -12.19
CA LEU A 64 17.35 18.15 -12.22
C LEU A 64 17.81 18.98 -13.44
N ALA A 65 17.04 18.95 -14.54
CA ALA A 65 17.29 19.76 -15.72
C ALA A 65 15.99 20.46 -16.19
N PRO A 66 15.49 21.47 -15.45
CA PRO A 66 14.22 22.13 -15.75
C PRO A 66 14.23 22.78 -17.14
N ALA A 67 13.18 22.53 -17.91
CA ALA A 67 13.03 23.09 -19.25
C ALA A 67 12.85 24.62 -19.22
N VAL A 68 13.16 25.30 -20.33
CA VAL A 68 13.08 26.77 -20.43
C VAL A 68 11.62 27.23 -20.33
N GLU A 69 10.68 26.41 -20.79
CA GLU A 69 9.25 26.63 -20.79
C GLU A 69 8.66 26.74 -19.36
N ILE A 70 9.31 26.12 -18.36
CA ILE A 70 8.93 26.23 -16.93
C ILE A 70 9.77 27.29 -16.18
N GLY A 71 10.59 28.05 -16.91
CA GLY A 71 11.43 29.11 -16.37
C GLY A 71 12.84 28.67 -15.96
N GLY A 72 13.27 27.45 -16.32
CA GLY A 72 14.62 26.94 -16.02
C GLY A 72 14.91 26.75 -14.53
N ILE A 73 13.87 26.69 -13.69
CA ILE A 73 13.97 26.50 -12.23
C ILE A 73 13.00 25.42 -11.76
N TRP A 74 13.30 24.82 -10.60
CA TRP A 74 12.45 23.85 -9.93
C TRP A 74 12.21 24.24 -8.46
N PRO A 75 10.96 24.24 -7.95
CA PRO A 75 9.70 24.06 -8.70
C PRO A 75 9.47 25.13 -9.77
N PRO A 76 8.60 24.87 -10.78
CA PRO A 76 8.25 25.83 -11.82
C PRO A 76 7.82 27.19 -11.27
N LYS A 77 8.22 28.28 -11.94
CA LYS A 77 7.93 29.64 -11.49
C LYS A 77 6.42 29.87 -11.36
N GLY A 78 5.98 30.37 -10.20
CA GLY A 78 4.57 30.70 -9.93
C GLY A 78 3.74 29.55 -9.37
N LEU A 79 4.32 28.36 -9.21
CA LEU A 79 3.65 27.22 -8.57
C LEU A 79 3.92 27.25 -7.06
N LEU A 80 2.85 27.32 -6.27
CA LEU A 80 2.91 27.19 -4.82
C LEU A 80 2.90 25.70 -4.48
N VAL A 81 3.94 25.22 -3.81
CA VAL A 81 4.07 23.81 -3.43
C VAL A 81 3.68 23.61 -1.97
N LEU A 82 3.34 22.37 -1.62
CA LEU A 82 3.00 21.99 -0.25
C LEU A 82 4.25 22.04 0.65
N ASP A 83 4.08 22.45 1.90
CA ASP A 83 5.15 22.40 2.90
C ASP A 83 5.35 20.95 3.37
N PRO A 84 6.56 20.38 3.22
CA PRO A 84 6.84 19.02 3.66
C PRO A 84 6.70 18.81 5.18
N TRP A 85 6.74 19.86 6.00
CA TRP A 85 6.69 19.77 7.46
C TRP A 85 5.29 19.73 8.05
N GLU A 86 4.25 19.89 7.22
CA GLU A 86 2.86 19.86 7.65
C GLU A 86 2.27 18.43 7.51
N ILE A 87 1.20 18.29 6.72
CA ILE A 87 0.52 17.01 6.49
C ILE A 87 1.47 15.93 5.93
N PRO A 88 2.40 16.22 4.99
CA PRO A 88 3.32 15.19 4.49
C PRO A 88 4.19 14.56 5.59
N PHE A 89 4.69 15.36 6.53
CA PHE A 89 5.47 14.88 7.65
C PHE A 89 4.62 14.02 8.61
N LEU A 90 3.41 14.48 8.93
CA LEU A 90 2.46 13.72 9.74
C LEU A 90 2.15 12.35 9.11
N ASN A 91 1.87 12.32 7.80
CA ASN A 91 1.59 11.10 7.05
C ASN A 91 2.78 10.13 7.07
N THR A 92 4.02 10.64 7.00
CA THR A 92 5.24 9.83 7.15
C THR A 92 5.29 9.17 8.54
N MET A 93 5.02 9.94 9.60
CA MET A 93 5.00 9.42 10.97
C MET A 93 3.90 8.35 11.18
N ILE A 94 2.74 8.53 10.56
CA ILE A 94 1.64 7.56 10.60
C ILE A 94 2.05 6.25 9.93
N LEU A 95 2.64 6.31 8.72
CA LEU A 95 3.10 5.10 8.01
C LEU A 95 4.17 4.35 8.81
N LEU A 96 5.19 5.05 9.34
CA LEU A 96 6.23 4.42 10.16
C LEU A 96 5.65 3.76 11.43
N SER A 97 4.71 4.43 12.09
CA SER A 97 4.02 3.89 13.28
C SER A 97 3.18 2.66 12.92
N SER A 98 2.52 2.67 11.77
CA SER A 98 1.77 1.53 11.27
C SER A 98 2.68 0.34 10.92
N GLY A 99 3.89 0.59 10.40
CA GLY A 99 4.92 -0.43 10.19
C GLY A 99 5.35 -1.11 11.50
N ALA A 100 5.51 -0.33 12.57
CA ALA A 100 5.78 -0.88 13.90
C ALA A 100 4.60 -1.71 14.43
N ALA A 101 3.36 -1.26 14.21
CA ALA A 101 2.16 -1.99 14.63
C ALA A 101 1.95 -3.31 13.87
N VAL A 102 2.19 -3.35 12.56
CA VAL A 102 2.10 -4.62 11.80
C VAL A 102 3.22 -5.58 12.19
N THR A 103 4.41 -5.07 12.50
CA THR A 103 5.52 -5.88 13.06
C THR A 103 5.14 -6.47 14.41
N TRP A 104 4.48 -5.68 15.27
CA TRP A 104 3.92 -6.19 16.52
C TRP A 104 2.87 -7.28 16.28
N ALA A 105 1.98 -7.11 15.30
CA ALA A 105 1.02 -8.14 14.93
C ALA A 105 1.72 -9.45 14.52
N HIS A 106 2.78 -9.36 13.72
CA HIS A 106 3.56 -10.53 13.30
C HIS A 106 4.14 -11.29 14.49
N HIS A 107 4.83 -10.60 15.40
CA HIS A 107 5.37 -11.23 16.60
C HIS A 107 4.28 -11.80 17.52
N ALA A 108 3.10 -11.19 17.57
CA ALA A 108 1.97 -11.72 18.32
C ALA A 108 1.42 -13.02 17.71
N ILE A 109 1.38 -13.14 16.37
CA ILE A 109 1.00 -14.39 15.67
C ILE A 109 2.00 -15.49 15.99
N LEU A 110 3.30 -15.22 15.87
CA LEU A 110 4.37 -16.18 16.18
C LEU A 110 4.34 -16.62 17.66
N ALA A 111 4.02 -15.70 18.58
CA ALA A 111 3.84 -16.01 19.99
C ALA A 111 2.51 -16.74 20.30
N GLY A 112 1.61 -16.91 19.33
CA GLY A 112 0.27 -17.49 19.52
C GLY A 112 -0.70 -16.59 20.30
N LYS A 113 -0.40 -15.30 20.45
CA LYS A 113 -1.22 -14.32 21.18
C LYS A 113 -2.27 -13.71 20.26
N SER A 114 -3.25 -14.51 19.84
CA SER A 114 -4.25 -14.13 18.83
C SER A 114 -4.96 -12.80 19.10
N LYS A 115 -5.44 -12.56 20.34
CA LYS A 115 -6.11 -11.29 20.69
C LYS A 115 -5.21 -10.06 20.49
N ARG A 116 -3.91 -10.18 20.80
CA ARG A 116 -2.94 -9.09 20.59
C ARG A 116 -2.64 -8.88 19.11
N ALA A 117 -2.57 -9.96 18.34
CA ALA A 117 -2.39 -9.88 16.89
C ALA A 117 -3.55 -9.14 16.21
N VAL A 118 -4.80 -9.48 16.57
CA VAL A 118 -5.99 -8.77 16.06
C VAL A 118 -5.95 -7.29 16.45
N PHE A 119 -5.65 -6.98 17.72
CA PHE A 119 -5.58 -5.59 18.17
C PHE A 119 -4.53 -4.77 17.39
N ALA A 120 -3.33 -5.32 17.22
CA ALA A 120 -2.26 -4.68 16.47
C ALA A 120 -2.62 -4.48 14.98
N LEU A 121 -3.27 -5.47 14.35
CA LEU A 121 -3.79 -5.35 12.98
C LEU A 121 -4.86 -4.26 12.86
N VAL A 122 -5.82 -4.20 13.79
CA VAL A 122 -6.85 -3.16 13.80
C VAL A 122 -6.22 -1.77 13.98
N ALA A 123 -5.24 -1.63 14.87
CA ALA A 123 -4.50 -0.38 15.03
C ALA A 123 -3.79 0.04 13.74
N THR A 124 -3.16 -0.91 13.05
CA THR A 124 -2.50 -0.68 11.74
C THR A 124 -3.51 -0.17 10.70
N VAL A 125 -4.66 -0.84 10.57
CA VAL A 125 -5.73 -0.46 9.63
C VAL A 125 -6.29 0.93 9.96
N LEU A 126 -6.50 1.26 11.23
CA LEU A 126 -6.99 2.59 11.62
C LEU A 126 -6.00 3.69 11.22
N MET A 127 -4.69 3.48 11.45
CA MET A 127 -3.65 4.41 11.00
C MET A 127 -3.62 4.56 9.48
N ALA A 128 -3.79 3.45 8.74
CA ALA A 128 -3.86 3.47 7.28
C ALA A 128 -5.05 4.28 6.74
N LEU A 129 -6.23 4.15 7.39
CA LEU A 129 -7.41 4.95 7.06
C LEU A 129 -7.21 6.44 7.35
N VAL A 130 -6.54 6.76 8.47
CA VAL A 130 -6.19 8.15 8.82
C VAL A 130 -5.22 8.74 7.79
N PHE A 131 -4.17 8.01 7.40
CA PHE A 131 -3.25 8.40 6.33
C PHE A 131 -4.02 8.70 5.03
N THR A 132 -4.91 7.79 4.62
CA THR A 132 -5.68 7.95 3.37
C THR A 132 -6.60 9.18 3.45
N GLY A 133 -7.20 9.43 4.62
CA GLY A 133 -8.01 10.63 4.86
C GLY A 133 -7.20 11.92 4.73
N PHE A 134 -6.02 11.99 5.36
CA PHE A 134 -5.12 13.14 5.24
C PHE A 134 -4.59 13.34 3.83
N GLN A 135 -4.26 12.26 3.11
CA GLN A 135 -3.85 12.36 1.70
C GLN A 135 -4.99 12.93 0.83
N GLY A 136 -6.23 12.52 1.09
CA GLY A 136 -7.41 13.10 0.42
C GLY A 136 -7.60 14.58 0.72
N MET A 137 -7.40 15.00 1.99
CA MET A 137 -7.44 16.42 2.36
C MET A 137 -6.34 17.23 1.67
N GLU A 138 -5.12 16.71 1.62
CA GLU A 138 -3.99 17.33 0.93
C GLU A 138 -4.30 17.57 -0.55
N TYR A 139 -4.91 16.60 -1.23
CA TYR A 139 -5.30 16.76 -2.64
C TYR A 139 -6.41 17.80 -2.85
N LEU A 140 -7.34 17.93 -1.90
CA LEU A 140 -8.41 18.94 -1.97
C LEU A 140 -7.90 20.35 -1.68
N GLN A 141 -6.84 20.48 -0.88
CA GLN A 141 -6.26 21.76 -0.46
C GLN A 141 -5.07 22.20 -1.32
N ALA A 142 -4.52 21.31 -2.15
CA ALA A 142 -3.39 21.61 -3.02
C ALA A 142 -3.72 22.80 -3.95
N PRO A 143 -2.85 23.83 -4.02
CA PRO A 143 -3.07 24.99 -4.88
C PRO A 143 -2.71 24.73 -6.36
N PHE A 144 -2.40 23.48 -6.70
CA PHE A 144 -2.08 23.02 -8.06
C PHE A 144 -2.78 21.69 -8.33
N THR A 145 -2.99 21.39 -9.60
CA THR A 145 -3.70 20.22 -10.12
C THR A 145 -2.77 19.36 -10.98
N ILE A 146 -3.25 18.19 -11.43
CA ILE A 146 -2.49 17.30 -12.33
C ILE A 146 -2.12 17.96 -13.66
N SER A 147 -2.91 18.96 -14.09
CA SER A 147 -2.71 19.70 -15.33
C SER A 147 -1.71 20.86 -15.19
N ASP A 148 -1.28 21.19 -13.97
CA ASP A 148 -0.39 22.32 -13.70
C ASP A 148 1.07 21.93 -13.85
N SER A 149 1.54 22.04 -15.10
CA SER A 149 2.91 21.74 -15.52
C SER A 149 3.35 20.29 -15.29
N ILE A 150 4.61 20.00 -15.64
CA ILE A 150 5.23 18.71 -15.35
C ILE A 150 5.35 18.45 -13.83
N TYR A 151 5.35 19.49 -13.00
CA TYR A 151 5.35 19.34 -11.54
C TYR A 151 4.05 18.67 -11.06
N GLY A 152 2.88 19.21 -11.43
CA GLY A 152 1.60 18.64 -11.04
C GLY A 152 1.40 17.23 -11.59
N SER A 153 1.78 17.00 -12.85
CA SER A 153 1.71 15.67 -13.48
C SER A 153 2.57 14.63 -12.74
N THR A 154 3.84 14.93 -12.45
CA THR A 154 4.74 13.99 -11.75
C THR A 154 4.34 13.80 -10.29
N PHE A 155 3.91 14.85 -9.60
CA PHE A 155 3.41 14.80 -8.22
C PHE A 155 2.19 13.88 -8.11
N PHE A 156 1.07 14.21 -8.77
CA PHE A 156 -0.19 13.48 -8.60
C PHE A 156 -0.13 12.05 -9.15
N LEU A 157 0.69 11.79 -10.17
CA LEU A 157 0.88 10.42 -10.67
C LEU A 157 1.63 9.56 -9.63
N ALA A 158 2.77 10.03 -9.12
CA ALA A 158 3.56 9.28 -8.15
C ALA A 158 2.82 9.07 -6.83
N THR A 159 2.29 10.15 -6.24
CA THR A 159 1.58 10.08 -4.96
C THR A 159 0.21 9.42 -5.11
N GLY A 160 -0.47 9.59 -6.25
CA GLY A 160 -1.74 8.93 -6.55
C GLY A 160 -1.61 7.41 -6.68
N PHE A 161 -0.60 6.93 -7.41
CA PHE A 161 -0.32 5.49 -7.48
C PHE A 161 0.11 4.94 -6.12
N HIS A 162 0.92 5.67 -5.34
CA HIS A 162 1.22 5.27 -3.98
C HIS A 162 -0.05 5.17 -3.11
N GLY A 163 -0.94 6.17 -3.15
CA GLY A 163 -2.22 6.14 -2.44
C GLY A 163 -3.10 4.96 -2.85
N PHE A 164 -3.13 4.62 -4.14
CA PHE A 164 -3.80 3.40 -4.62
C PHE A 164 -3.21 2.13 -3.99
N HIS A 165 -1.88 2.02 -3.91
CA HIS A 165 -1.21 0.90 -3.23
C HIS A 165 -1.53 0.85 -1.74
N VAL A 166 -1.58 2.00 -1.05
CA VAL A 166 -1.98 2.07 0.36
C VAL A 166 -3.41 1.56 0.55
N ILE A 167 -4.34 1.86 -0.36
CA ILE A 167 -5.72 1.34 -0.32
C ILE A 167 -5.72 -0.19 -0.50
N ILE A 168 -4.97 -0.73 -1.47
CA ILE A 168 -4.83 -2.19 -1.68
C ILE A 168 -4.25 -2.85 -0.42
N GLY A 169 -3.17 -2.28 0.14
CA GLY A 169 -2.53 -2.78 1.35
C GLY A 169 -3.47 -2.77 2.55
N THR A 170 -4.27 -1.70 2.69
CA THR A 170 -5.29 -1.59 3.74
C THR A 170 -6.35 -2.68 3.60
N ILE A 171 -6.84 -2.95 2.38
CA ILE A 171 -7.79 -4.05 2.12
C ILE A 171 -7.14 -5.40 2.49
N PHE A 172 -5.88 -5.61 2.12
CA PHE A 172 -5.17 -6.84 2.42
C PHE A 172 -4.98 -7.07 3.93
N LEU A 173 -4.67 -6.00 4.67
CA LEU A 173 -4.59 -6.01 6.13
C LEU A 173 -5.96 -6.21 6.80
N ILE A 174 -7.04 -5.63 6.27
CA ILE A 174 -8.41 -5.88 6.75
C ILE A 174 -8.77 -7.36 6.59
N VAL A 175 -8.50 -7.95 5.41
CA VAL A 175 -8.71 -9.39 5.17
C VAL A 175 -7.88 -10.22 6.16
N SER A 176 -6.63 -9.83 6.39
CA SER A 176 -5.75 -10.50 7.37
C SER A 176 -6.28 -10.38 8.81
N ALA A 177 -6.81 -9.22 9.21
CA ALA A 177 -7.42 -9.00 10.51
C ALA A 177 -8.65 -9.89 10.73
N ILE A 178 -9.54 -9.96 9.73
CA ILE A 178 -10.73 -10.82 9.76
C ILE A 178 -10.33 -12.30 9.86
N ARG A 179 -9.31 -12.73 9.11
CA ARG A 179 -8.78 -14.10 9.16
C ARG A 179 -8.13 -14.43 10.50
N GLN A 180 -7.33 -13.53 11.04
CA GLN A 180 -6.73 -13.70 12.36
C GLN A 180 -7.81 -13.79 13.46
N PHE A 181 -8.84 -12.96 13.38
CA PHE A 181 -9.98 -13.00 14.31
C PHE A 181 -10.74 -14.32 14.25
N ARG A 182 -10.91 -14.88 13.05
CA ARG A 182 -11.50 -16.22 12.83
C ARG A 182 -10.57 -17.38 13.16
N GLY A 183 -9.32 -17.10 13.56
CA GLY A 183 -8.33 -18.13 13.90
C GLY A 183 -7.76 -18.89 12.70
N SER A 184 -7.82 -18.33 11.49
CA SER A 184 -7.32 -18.99 10.27
C SER A 184 -5.79 -19.06 10.16
N PHE A 185 -5.07 -18.34 11.02
CA PHE A 185 -3.61 -18.31 11.04
C PHE A 185 -3.06 -19.09 12.23
N THR A 186 -2.03 -19.88 11.98
CA THR A 186 -1.28 -20.59 13.02
C THR A 186 0.12 -19.99 13.17
N LYS A 187 0.86 -20.39 14.22
CA LYS A 187 2.25 -19.94 14.45
C LYS A 187 3.20 -20.30 13.30
N GLU A 188 2.87 -21.31 12.50
CA GLU A 188 3.73 -21.82 11.43
C GLU A 188 3.14 -21.57 10.03
N HIS A 189 1.83 -21.28 9.95
CA HIS A 189 1.10 -21.13 8.70
C HIS A 189 0.31 -19.82 8.66
N HIS A 190 0.94 -18.78 8.11
CA HIS A 190 0.35 -17.45 7.96
C HIS A 190 0.93 -16.66 6.77
N VAL A 191 1.27 -17.35 5.67
CA VAL A 191 1.84 -16.74 4.44
C VAL A 191 0.98 -15.59 3.89
N GLY A 192 -0.34 -15.68 3.99
CA GLY A 192 -1.22 -14.59 3.56
C GLY A 192 -1.04 -13.30 4.38
N PHE A 193 -0.73 -13.41 5.67
CA PHE A 193 -0.38 -12.26 6.50
C PHE A 193 1.06 -11.79 6.21
N GLU A 194 2.02 -12.71 5.99
CA GLU A 194 3.38 -12.33 5.59
C GLU A 194 3.36 -11.49 4.31
N ALA A 195 2.61 -11.91 3.29
CA ALA A 195 2.44 -11.15 2.06
C ALA A 195 1.81 -9.76 2.30
N ALA A 196 0.76 -9.67 3.12
CA ALA A 196 0.17 -8.38 3.48
C ALA A 196 1.16 -7.47 4.22
N ALA A 197 1.97 -8.03 5.11
CA ALA A 197 2.98 -7.29 5.87
C ALA A 197 4.23 -6.92 5.05
N TRP A 198 4.55 -7.64 3.96
CA TRP A 198 5.61 -7.27 3.03
C TRP A 198 5.17 -6.20 2.04
N TYR A 199 3.88 -6.19 1.68
CA TYR A 199 3.31 -5.18 0.80
C TYR A 199 3.05 -3.85 1.52
N TRP A 200 2.74 -3.92 2.81
CA TRP A 200 2.58 -2.77 3.69
C TRP A 200 3.91 -2.15 4.05
#